data_AF-A0A3E5DG35-F1
#
_entry.id   AF-A0A3E5DG35-F1
#
_cell.length_a   1.000
_cell.length_b   1.000
_cell.length_c   1.000
_cell.angle_alpha   90.00
_cell.angle_beta   90.00
_cell.angle_gamma   90.00
#
_symmetry.space_group_name_H-M   'P 1'
#
loop_
_entity.id
_entity.type
_entity.pdbx_description
1 polymer ?
#
loop_
_entity_poly.entity_id
_entity_poly.type
_entity_poly.pdbx_seq_one_letter_code
_entity_poly.pdbx_strand_id
1 'polypeptide(L)'
;MSEPKGNKNLVWINTPFSLTKLDKQYTLLQQNILMVASTHLQKYVEEYFTEKRVLGDARSDYLFEKGIEHAVMEIPPIKIDIKDFQVSTEFHNYKNLRDTLKNDILNLSVRVKTDSKTEKIQHVFSNIEIPTTQKGYTKSDGEKVERIKGEVILEIDPKLTMSLFDMRQGYIHHISMIAKYSKKVNTPRLYIYLLRQMGLDKSLDVKVEFLPMKQYLGLVELDEHGNILLDDKGEPVMNKYPKFSQFRKQVLDVVREDLNRMASRSETDIVFDEFSEEDFIYRNGKHKGDPEYVIFHIKRTDVGINHIGDKDADIARRLNEKINRNRGKKTSDDATQQGDLFAHVYQNPDKKIEVDTTQGFEQWNQFISMVQDTSQQALLADANS
;
A
#
# COMPACT_ATOMS: atom_id res chain seq x y z
N MET A 1 5.74 -29.27 25.44
CA MET A 1 5.14 -28.16 24.69
C MET A 1 5.79 -28.14 23.32
N SER A 2 5.03 -28.39 22.25
CA SER A 2 5.55 -28.31 20.89
C SER A 2 5.82 -26.85 20.54
N GLU A 3 7.02 -26.53 20.05
CA GLU A 3 7.34 -25.21 19.50
C GLU A 3 6.26 -24.81 18.47
N PRO A 4 5.78 -23.55 18.49
CA PRO A 4 4.88 -23.08 17.45
C PRO A 4 5.64 -23.20 16.13
N LYS A 5 5.12 -24.03 15.21
CA LYS A 5 5.62 -24.15 13.84
C LYS A 5 5.36 -22.82 13.12
N GLY A 6 6.19 -21.82 13.36
CA GLY A 6 6.15 -20.55 12.64
C GLY A 6 6.31 -20.81 11.15
N ASN A 7 5.48 -20.17 10.33
CA ASN A 7 5.65 -20.21 8.89
C ASN A 7 6.92 -19.41 8.52
N LYS A 8 8.07 -20.09 8.43
CA LYS A 8 9.37 -19.48 8.12
C LYS A 8 9.49 -18.96 6.67
N ASN A 9 8.45 -19.14 5.85
CA ASN A 9 8.45 -18.77 4.43
C ASN A 9 7.71 -17.47 4.14
N LEU A 10 7.37 -16.68 5.16
CA LEU A 10 6.77 -15.36 4.95
C LEU A 10 7.81 -14.40 4.38
N VAL A 11 7.45 -13.75 3.28
CA VAL A 11 8.24 -12.69 2.67
C VAL A 11 7.54 -11.37 2.96
N TRP A 12 8.32 -10.40 3.45
CA TRP A 12 7.85 -9.05 3.74
C TRP A 12 8.27 -8.12 2.63
N ILE A 13 7.34 -7.27 2.18
CA ILE A 13 7.54 -6.36 1.06
C ILE A 13 7.08 -4.95 1.44
N ASN A 14 7.66 -3.98 0.76
CA ASN A 14 7.23 -2.58 0.78
C ASN A 14 6.46 -2.28 -0.50
N THR A 15 5.19 -1.96 -0.37
CA THR A 15 4.31 -1.64 -1.50
C THR A 15 3.92 -0.17 -1.47
N PRO A 16 4.08 0.58 -2.57
CA PRO A 16 3.60 1.95 -2.67
C PRO A 16 2.10 2.00 -2.33
N PHE A 17 1.68 2.88 -1.43
CA PHE A 17 0.28 2.91 -0.98
C PHE A 17 -0.68 3.20 -2.15
N SER A 18 -0.22 3.97 -3.13
CA SER A 18 -0.90 4.25 -4.40
C SER A 18 -1.29 2.98 -5.17
N LEU A 19 -0.44 1.96 -5.23
CA LEU A 19 -0.74 0.67 -5.88
C LEU A 19 -1.93 -0.06 -5.22
N THR A 20 -2.20 0.24 -3.94
CA THR A 20 -3.28 -0.38 -3.16
C THR A 20 -4.61 0.36 -3.29
N LYS A 21 -4.59 1.60 -3.84
CA LYS A 21 -5.78 2.42 -4.07
C LYS A 21 -6.46 1.99 -5.35
N LEU A 22 -7.42 1.09 -5.17
CA LEU A 22 -8.12 0.45 -6.26
C LEU A 22 -9.57 1.00 -6.30
N ASP A 23 -9.99 1.51 -7.46
CA ASP A 23 -11.24 2.24 -7.70
C ASP A 23 -12.51 1.38 -7.66
N LYS A 24 -12.35 0.06 -7.58
CA LYS A 24 -13.43 -0.92 -7.44
C LYS A 24 -13.00 -2.13 -6.62
N GLN A 25 -13.95 -2.99 -6.29
CA GLN A 25 -13.67 -4.25 -5.59
C GLN A 25 -13.13 -5.30 -6.57
N TYR A 26 -11.82 -5.56 -6.51
CA TYR A 26 -11.16 -6.61 -7.28
C TYR A 26 -11.26 -7.99 -6.65
N THR A 27 -11.17 -9.03 -7.46
CA THR A 27 -11.14 -10.42 -6.99
C THR A 27 -9.87 -10.70 -6.17
N LEU A 28 -9.89 -11.77 -5.36
CA LEU A 28 -8.68 -12.20 -4.63
C LEU A 28 -7.52 -12.53 -5.57
N LEU A 29 -7.81 -13.09 -6.75
CA LEU A 29 -6.80 -13.35 -7.76
C LEU A 29 -6.15 -12.04 -8.24
N GLN A 30 -6.95 -11.06 -8.63
CA GLN A 30 -6.46 -9.75 -9.09
C GLN A 30 -5.62 -9.07 -8.00
N GLN A 31 -6.09 -9.08 -6.75
CA GLN A 31 -5.33 -8.56 -5.61
C GLN A 31 -4.01 -9.32 -5.42
N ASN A 32 -4.03 -10.65 -5.52
CA ASN A 32 -2.82 -11.47 -5.43
C ASN A 32 -1.81 -11.14 -6.52
N ILE A 33 -2.24 -11.00 -7.78
CA ILE A 33 -1.37 -10.64 -8.90
C ILE A 33 -0.73 -9.26 -8.69
N LEU A 34 -1.45 -8.28 -8.14
CA LEU A 34 -0.87 -6.98 -7.77
C LEU A 34 0.19 -7.11 -6.67
N MET A 35 -0.01 -7.96 -5.66
CA MET A 35 0.99 -8.18 -4.60
C MET A 35 2.22 -8.94 -5.12
N VAL A 36 2.03 -9.90 -6.02
CA VAL A 36 3.12 -10.57 -6.73
C VAL A 36 3.90 -9.57 -7.57
N ALA A 37 3.23 -8.70 -8.34
CA ALA A 37 3.87 -7.63 -9.09
C ALA A 37 4.71 -6.73 -8.15
N SER A 38 4.16 -6.30 -7.01
CA SER A 38 4.93 -5.53 -6.03
C SER A 38 6.14 -6.30 -5.47
N THR A 39 6.05 -7.62 -5.34
CA THR A 39 7.17 -8.47 -4.89
C THR A 39 8.31 -8.46 -5.91
N HIS A 40 7.99 -8.54 -7.21
CA HIS A 40 8.99 -8.45 -8.28
C HIS A 40 9.68 -7.08 -8.34
N LEU A 41 9.02 -6.04 -7.85
CA LEU A 41 9.53 -4.67 -7.86
C LEU A 41 10.32 -4.27 -6.61
N GLN A 42 10.54 -5.17 -5.64
CA GLN A 42 11.20 -4.81 -4.37
C GLN A 42 12.61 -4.25 -4.55
N LYS A 43 13.38 -4.77 -5.51
CA LYS A 43 14.70 -4.21 -5.82
C LYS A 43 14.64 -2.72 -6.15
N TYR A 44 13.66 -2.29 -6.95
CA TYR A 44 13.46 -0.90 -7.32
C TYR A 44 13.00 -0.06 -6.13
N VAL A 45 12.21 -0.64 -5.23
CA VAL A 45 11.77 0.03 -3.99
C VAL A 45 12.96 0.25 -3.05
N GLU A 46 13.85 -0.72 -2.92
CA GLU A 46 15.09 -0.62 -2.14
C GLU A 46 16.07 0.43 -2.72
N GLU A 47 16.24 0.43 -4.04
CA GLU A 47 17.01 1.43 -4.78
C GLU A 47 16.44 2.83 -4.56
N TYR A 48 15.11 3.02 -4.73
CA TYR A 48 14.42 4.27 -4.44
C TYR A 48 14.71 4.79 -3.03
N PHE A 49 14.59 3.95 -2.00
CA PHE A 49 14.88 4.39 -0.63
C PHE A 49 16.34 4.74 -0.40
N THR A 50 17.25 4.07 -1.11
CA THR A 50 18.69 4.36 -1.03
C THR A 50 18.98 5.71 -1.68
N GLU A 51 18.46 5.94 -2.87
CA GLU A 51 18.58 7.20 -3.61
C GLU A 51 17.94 8.36 -2.84
N LYS A 52 16.71 8.20 -2.35
CA LYS A 52 16.00 9.23 -1.58
C LYS A 52 16.73 9.62 -0.30
N ARG A 53 17.43 8.67 0.35
CA ARG A 53 18.29 8.95 1.52
C ARG A 53 19.54 9.75 1.17
N VAL A 54 20.13 9.52 0.00
CA VAL A 54 21.36 10.19 -0.44
C VAL A 54 21.07 11.56 -1.05
N LEU A 55 20.04 11.65 -1.88
CA LEU A 55 19.71 12.82 -2.70
C LEU A 55 18.65 13.72 -2.07
N GLY A 56 17.92 13.25 -1.05
CA GLY A 56 16.84 14.00 -0.42
C GLY A 56 15.77 14.43 -1.43
N ASP A 57 15.43 15.72 -1.42
CA ASP A 57 14.40 16.29 -2.29
C ASP A 57 14.79 16.35 -3.77
N ALA A 58 16.07 16.17 -4.11
CA ALA A 58 16.50 16.09 -5.51
C ALA A 58 16.03 14.79 -6.19
N ARG A 59 15.72 13.73 -5.43
CA ARG A 59 15.15 12.49 -5.97
C ARG A 59 13.64 12.62 -6.14
N SER A 60 13.15 12.32 -7.35
CA SER A 60 11.73 12.29 -7.68
C SER A 60 10.93 11.42 -6.70
N ASP A 61 9.67 11.80 -6.44
CA ASP A 61 8.77 11.01 -5.57
C ASP A 61 8.06 9.86 -6.29
N TYR A 62 8.44 9.56 -7.53
CA TYR A 62 7.94 8.40 -8.26
C TYR A 62 8.99 7.28 -8.21
N LEU A 63 8.52 6.04 -8.02
CA LEU A 63 9.38 4.86 -7.96
C LEU A 63 10.26 4.76 -9.22
N PHE A 64 9.64 4.97 -10.38
CA PHE A 64 10.30 5.03 -11.67
C PHE A 64 10.37 6.48 -12.16
N GLU A 65 11.49 6.86 -12.77
CA GLU A 65 11.70 8.20 -13.34
C GLU A 65 11.52 8.19 -14.86
N LYS A 66 10.98 9.29 -15.41
CA LYS A 66 10.94 9.47 -16.86
C LYS A 66 12.36 9.76 -17.33
N GLY A 67 12.94 8.84 -18.08
CA GLY A 67 14.23 9.09 -18.74
C GLY A 67 14.13 10.29 -19.68
N ILE A 68 15.21 11.07 -19.76
CA ILE A 68 15.31 12.29 -20.58
C ILE A 68 15.19 11.97 -22.10
N GLU A 69 15.42 10.71 -22.51
CA GLU A 69 15.36 10.28 -23.92
C GLU A 69 14.30 9.22 -24.24
N HIS A 70 13.52 8.74 -23.27
CA HIS A 70 12.55 7.67 -23.50
C HIS A 70 11.16 8.10 -23.04
N ALA A 71 10.24 8.22 -24.01
CA ALA A 71 8.82 8.50 -23.78
C ALA A 71 8.09 7.40 -22.96
N VAL A 72 8.81 6.37 -22.51
CA VAL A 72 8.30 5.20 -21.81
C VAL A 72 9.18 4.95 -20.58
N MET A 73 8.57 4.90 -19.40
CA MET A 73 9.22 4.45 -18.17
C MET A 73 9.53 2.95 -18.32
N GLU A 74 10.79 2.53 -18.17
CA GLU A 74 11.15 1.11 -18.25
C GLU A 74 10.75 0.38 -16.96
N ILE A 75 9.48 -0.02 -16.86
CA ILE A 75 9.05 -0.97 -15.84
C ILE A 75 9.45 -2.37 -16.34
N PRO A 76 10.19 -3.16 -15.54
CA PRO A 76 10.54 -4.52 -15.95
C PRO A 76 9.28 -5.39 -16.07
N PRO A 77 9.25 -6.32 -17.05
CA PRO A 77 8.16 -7.28 -17.16
C PRO A 77 8.09 -8.18 -15.91
N ILE A 78 6.88 -8.42 -15.43
CA ILE A 78 6.59 -9.21 -14.23
C ILE A 78 6.37 -10.67 -14.65
N LYS A 79 7.28 -11.56 -14.24
CA LYS A 79 7.19 -12.99 -14.53
C LYS A 79 6.49 -13.74 -13.40
N ILE A 80 5.33 -14.30 -13.66
CA ILE A 80 4.51 -15.01 -12.67
C ILE A 80 4.41 -16.49 -13.02
N ASP A 81 4.67 -17.36 -12.06
CA ASP A 81 4.48 -18.81 -12.21
C ASP A 81 2.97 -19.11 -12.35
N ILE A 82 2.61 -20.00 -13.28
CA ILE A 82 1.21 -20.39 -13.50
C ILE A 82 0.51 -20.87 -12.23
N LYS A 83 1.25 -21.44 -11.26
CA LYS A 83 0.71 -21.90 -9.98
C LYS A 83 0.14 -20.78 -9.12
N ASP A 84 0.61 -19.54 -9.29
CA ASP A 84 0.19 -18.39 -8.51
C ASP A 84 -1.12 -17.76 -9.04
N PHE A 85 -1.57 -18.19 -10.22
CA PHE A 85 -2.91 -17.88 -10.72
C PHE A 85 -4.00 -18.77 -10.09
N GLN A 86 -3.62 -19.74 -9.25
CA GLN A 86 -4.55 -20.67 -8.57
C GLN A 86 -5.47 -21.46 -9.51
N VAL A 87 -5.10 -21.55 -10.80
CA VAL A 87 -5.75 -22.41 -11.78
C VAL A 87 -5.09 -23.79 -11.68
N SER A 88 -5.89 -24.85 -11.51
CA SER A 88 -5.37 -26.23 -11.45
C SER A 88 -4.47 -26.50 -12.67
N THR A 89 -3.35 -27.21 -12.50
CA THR A 89 -2.33 -27.40 -13.56
C THR A 89 -2.57 -28.62 -14.45
N GLU A 90 -3.73 -29.29 -14.32
CA GLU A 90 -4.10 -30.43 -15.18
C GLU A 90 -4.31 -30.03 -16.65
N PHE A 91 -4.10 -30.96 -17.59
CA PHE A 91 -4.07 -30.72 -19.06
C PHE A 91 -5.27 -29.98 -19.65
N HIS A 92 -6.43 -29.95 -18.99
CA HIS A 92 -7.64 -29.24 -19.42
C HIS A 92 -7.69 -27.77 -18.98
N ASN A 93 -6.75 -27.30 -18.17
CA ASN A 93 -6.82 -26.00 -17.51
C ASN A 93 -6.04 -24.88 -18.19
N TYR A 94 -5.24 -25.15 -19.24
CA TYR A 94 -4.58 -24.06 -19.98
C TYR A 94 -5.60 -23.15 -20.70
N LYS A 95 -6.76 -23.70 -21.10
CA LYS A 95 -7.87 -22.88 -21.59
C LYS A 95 -8.39 -21.97 -20.49
N ASN A 96 -8.65 -22.52 -19.29
CA ASN A 96 -9.08 -21.75 -18.12
C ASN A 96 -8.05 -20.67 -17.76
N LEU A 97 -6.75 -20.98 -17.79
CA LEU A 97 -5.69 -19.99 -17.58
C LEU A 97 -5.77 -18.86 -18.60
N ARG A 98 -5.89 -19.18 -19.90
CA ARG A 98 -6.03 -18.16 -20.95
C ARG A 98 -7.29 -17.31 -20.77
N ASP A 99 -8.41 -17.93 -20.42
CA ASP A 99 -9.68 -17.24 -20.17
C ASP A 99 -9.55 -16.31 -18.96
N THR A 100 -8.93 -16.76 -17.86
CA THR A 100 -8.64 -15.94 -16.67
C THR A 100 -7.70 -14.78 -17.01
N LEU A 101 -6.61 -15.03 -17.75
CA LEU A 101 -5.68 -13.98 -18.15
C LEU A 101 -6.37 -12.91 -19.01
N LYS A 102 -7.20 -13.33 -19.96
CA LYS A 102 -7.92 -12.41 -20.86
C LYS A 102 -9.04 -11.66 -20.14
N ASN A 103 -9.86 -12.35 -19.37
CA ASN A 103 -11.10 -11.78 -18.84
C ASN A 103 -10.90 -11.06 -17.51
N ASP A 104 -9.98 -11.53 -16.67
CA ASP A 104 -9.79 -11.01 -15.31
C ASP A 104 -8.51 -10.18 -15.17
N ILE A 105 -7.39 -10.61 -15.76
CA ILE A 105 -6.09 -9.96 -15.56
C ILE A 105 -5.86 -8.82 -16.55
N LEU A 106 -6.04 -9.06 -17.86
CA LEU A 106 -5.88 -8.02 -18.88
C LEU A 106 -6.92 -6.90 -18.71
N ASN A 107 -8.14 -7.26 -18.29
CA ASN A 107 -9.21 -6.29 -18.00
C ASN A 107 -9.08 -5.64 -16.61
N LEU A 108 -8.00 -5.90 -15.86
CA LEU A 108 -7.71 -5.15 -14.64
C LEU A 108 -7.48 -3.69 -15.02
N SER A 109 -8.31 -2.79 -14.52
CA SER A 109 -8.38 -1.41 -15.03
C SER A 109 -8.64 -0.42 -13.92
N VAL A 110 -7.87 0.66 -13.87
CA VAL A 110 -8.06 1.75 -12.90
C VAL A 110 -8.62 2.99 -13.57
N ARG A 111 -9.43 3.74 -12.82
CA ARG A 111 -9.82 5.10 -13.19
C ARG A 111 -8.73 6.09 -12.84
N VAL A 112 -8.33 6.88 -13.83
CA VAL A 112 -7.34 7.95 -13.71
C VAL A 112 -8.03 9.26 -14.08
N LYS A 113 -8.07 10.20 -13.12
CA LYS A 113 -8.48 11.59 -13.39
C LYS A 113 -7.39 12.28 -14.19
N THR A 114 -7.72 12.77 -15.39
CA THR A 114 -6.76 13.51 -16.24
C THR A 114 -6.89 15.02 -16.12
N ASP A 115 -8.08 15.51 -15.78
CA ASP A 115 -8.36 16.90 -15.37
C ASP A 115 -9.63 16.91 -14.50
N SER A 116 -10.14 18.09 -14.14
CA SER A 116 -11.34 18.22 -13.29
C SER A 116 -12.65 17.73 -13.94
N LYS A 117 -12.64 17.36 -15.22
CA LYS A 117 -13.86 16.97 -15.96
C LYS A 117 -13.74 15.68 -16.74
N THR A 118 -12.56 15.07 -16.81
CA THR A 118 -12.30 13.87 -17.60
C THR A 118 -11.66 12.78 -16.75
N GLU A 119 -12.31 11.62 -16.78
CA GLU A 119 -11.77 10.37 -16.25
C GLU A 119 -11.46 9.42 -17.42
N LYS A 120 -10.34 8.71 -17.30
CA LYS A 120 -9.97 7.65 -18.23
C LYS A 120 -9.92 6.33 -17.49
N ILE A 121 -10.51 5.30 -18.09
CA ILE A 121 -10.29 3.92 -17.67
C ILE A 121 -9.06 3.42 -18.41
N GLN A 122 -8.04 3.00 -17.67
CA GLN A 122 -6.80 2.47 -18.22
C GLN A 122 -6.52 1.08 -17.67
N HIS A 123 -6.11 0.17 -18.55
CA HIS A 123 -5.71 -1.17 -18.15
C HIS A 123 -4.39 -1.13 -17.39
N VAL A 124 -4.31 -1.83 -16.26
CA VAL A 124 -3.10 -1.93 -15.44
C VAL A 124 -1.98 -2.61 -16.23
N PHE A 125 -2.32 -3.65 -16.98
CA PHE A 125 -1.37 -4.38 -17.81
C PHE A 125 -1.61 -4.06 -19.29
N SER A 126 -0.56 -3.64 -20.00
CA SER A 126 -0.60 -3.35 -21.44
C SER A 126 -0.46 -4.61 -22.29
N ASN A 127 0.23 -5.63 -21.78
CA ASN A 127 0.51 -6.86 -22.49
C ASN A 127 0.58 -8.07 -21.53
N ILE A 128 0.21 -9.24 -22.05
CA ILE A 128 0.34 -10.53 -21.37
C ILE A 128 0.94 -11.53 -22.36
N GLU A 129 2.11 -12.07 -22.02
CA GLU A 129 2.75 -13.12 -22.82
C GLU A 129 2.68 -14.46 -22.09
N ILE A 130 2.43 -15.52 -22.86
CA ILE A 130 2.45 -16.90 -22.37
C ILE A 130 3.52 -17.67 -23.15
N PRO A 131 4.76 -17.75 -22.63
CA PRO A 131 5.84 -18.42 -23.34
C PRO A 131 5.53 -19.91 -23.58
N THR A 132 5.67 -20.35 -24.84
CA THR A 132 5.53 -21.75 -25.22
C THR A 132 6.88 -22.41 -25.50
N THR A 133 6.89 -23.75 -25.53
CA THR A 133 8.03 -24.57 -25.90
C THR A 133 7.75 -25.29 -27.22
N GLN A 134 8.77 -25.39 -28.06
CA GLN A 134 8.73 -26.18 -29.29
C GLN A 134 8.71 -27.70 -29.03
N LYS A 135 9.00 -28.13 -27.79
CA LYS A 135 8.94 -29.55 -27.34
C LYS A 135 7.52 -29.92 -26.89
N GLY A 136 6.55 -29.64 -27.76
CA GLY A 136 5.15 -30.05 -27.59
C GLY A 136 4.94 -31.55 -27.77
N TYR A 137 3.69 -31.99 -27.75
CA TYR A 137 3.31 -33.37 -28.10
C TYR A 137 2.37 -33.35 -29.31
N THR A 138 2.39 -34.43 -30.09
CA THR A 138 1.44 -34.63 -31.19
C THR A 138 0.30 -35.51 -30.69
N LYS A 139 -0.94 -35.06 -30.86
CA LYS A 139 -2.14 -35.86 -30.58
C LYS A 139 -2.26 -37.01 -31.58
N SER A 140 -3.12 -37.98 -31.27
CA SER A 140 -3.40 -39.14 -32.13
C SER A 140 -3.98 -38.79 -33.50
N ASP A 141 -4.55 -37.61 -33.66
CA ASP A 141 -5.08 -37.04 -34.92
C ASP A 141 -4.02 -36.28 -35.75
N GLY A 142 -2.77 -36.21 -35.28
CA GLY A 142 -1.69 -35.49 -35.94
C GLY A 142 -1.56 -34.01 -35.54
N GLU A 143 -2.44 -33.48 -34.70
CA GLU A 143 -2.36 -32.10 -34.22
C GLU A 143 -1.14 -31.91 -33.30
N LYS A 144 -0.25 -30.98 -33.65
CA LYS A 144 0.88 -30.59 -32.78
C LYS A 144 0.42 -29.61 -31.72
N VAL A 145 0.54 -29.98 -30.45
CA VAL A 145 0.18 -29.16 -29.30
C VAL A 145 1.44 -28.59 -28.65
N GLU A 146 1.59 -27.27 -28.68
CA GLU A 146 2.65 -26.57 -27.96
C GLU A 146 2.43 -26.60 -26.44
N ARG A 147 3.52 -26.75 -25.67
CA ARG A 147 3.46 -26.78 -24.20
C ARG A 147 3.91 -25.45 -23.62
N ILE A 148 3.12 -24.87 -22.72
CA ILE A 148 3.45 -23.63 -21.99
C ILE A 148 4.63 -23.88 -21.04
N LYS A 149 5.56 -22.93 -20.93
CA LYS A 149 6.78 -23.02 -20.11
C LYS A 149 6.55 -23.04 -18.60
N GLY A 150 5.33 -22.75 -18.16
CA GLY A 150 4.98 -22.69 -16.73
C GLY A 150 5.04 -21.28 -16.14
N GLU A 151 5.23 -20.26 -16.98
CA GLU A 151 5.25 -18.86 -16.57
C GLU A 151 4.33 -18.01 -17.47
N VAL A 152 3.92 -16.86 -16.96
CA VAL A 152 3.19 -15.80 -17.65
C VAL A 152 3.96 -14.51 -17.42
N ILE A 153 4.12 -13.70 -18.46
CA ILE A 153 4.80 -12.42 -18.38
C ILE A 153 3.75 -11.31 -18.49
N LEU A 154 3.71 -10.41 -17.51
CA LEU A 154 2.82 -9.26 -17.51
C LEU A 154 3.64 -7.97 -17.67
N GLU A 155 3.19 -7.08 -18.55
CA GLU A 155 3.76 -5.74 -18.70
C GLU A 155 2.79 -4.73 -18.14
N ILE A 156 3.24 -3.90 -17.20
CA ILE A 156 2.43 -2.82 -16.63
C ILE A 156 2.39 -1.67 -17.63
N ASP A 157 1.22 -1.06 -17.84
CA ASP A 157 1.08 0.09 -18.74
C ASP A 157 1.96 1.25 -18.24
N PRO A 158 2.98 1.68 -19.00
CA PRO A 158 3.88 2.77 -18.61
C PRO A 158 3.17 4.09 -18.34
N LYS A 159 1.96 4.31 -18.88
CA LYS A 159 1.15 5.51 -18.62
C LYS A 159 0.63 5.56 -17.19
N LEU A 160 0.51 4.41 -16.53
CA LEU A 160 0.04 4.29 -15.15
C LEU A 160 1.16 4.37 -14.12
N THR A 161 2.42 4.47 -14.55
CA THR A 161 3.57 4.43 -13.65
C THR A 161 3.51 5.51 -12.57
N MET A 162 3.19 6.75 -12.96
CA MET A 162 3.12 7.87 -12.03
C MET A 162 1.92 7.80 -11.08
N SER A 163 0.85 7.07 -11.43
CA SER A 163 -0.34 6.93 -10.59
C SER A 163 -0.25 5.71 -9.66
N LEU A 164 0.23 4.57 -10.15
CA LEU A 164 0.33 3.32 -9.40
C LEU A 164 1.59 3.24 -8.53
N PHE A 165 2.66 3.94 -8.89
CA PHE A 165 3.92 3.93 -8.16
C PHE A 165 4.32 5.33 -7.65
N ASP A 166 3.32 6.11 -7.25
CA ASP A 166 3.49 7.37 -6.53
C ASP A 166 3.92 7.09 -5.08
N MET A 167 5.14 7.49 -4.72
CA MET A 167 5.70 7.30 -3.38
C MET A 167 5.39 8.46 -2.43
N ARG A 168 4.81 9.59 -2.90
CA ARG A 168 4.42 10.72 -2.04
C ARG A 168 3.42 10.33 -0.98
N GLN A 169 2.61 9.32 -1.27
CA GLN A 169 1.59 8.80 -0.35
C GLN A 169 2.18 7.79 0.65
N GLY A 170 3.49 7.55 0.58
CA GLY A 170 4.20 6.55 1.37
C GLY A 170 4.03 5.13 0.85
N TYR A 171 4.55 4.19 1.63
CA TYR A 171 4.53 2.76 1.36
C TYR A 171 3.96 2.01 2.57
N ILE A 172 3.51 0.77 2.32
CA ILE A 172 3.06 -0.16 3.35
C ILE A 172 4.04 -1.31 3.41
N HIS A 173 4.56 -1.57 4.61
CA HIS A 173 5.35 -2.76 4.88
C HIS A 173 4.42 -3.91 5.32
N HIS A 174 4.35 -5.01 4.56
CA HIS A 174 3.40 -6.08 4.82
C HIS A 174 3.83 -7.45 4.28
N ILE A 175 3.08 -8.50 4.64
CA ILE A 175 3.27 -9.87 4.12
C ILE A 175 2.87 -9.93 2.64
N SER A 176 3.77 -10.41 1.78
CA SER A 176 3.59 -10.41 0.31
C SER A 176 2.41 -11.24 -0.18
N MET A 177 2.12 -12.36 0.48
CA MET A 177 1.09 -13.31 0.06
C MET A 177 -0.25 -13.13 0.79
N ILE A 178 -0.51 -11.96 1.40
CA ILE A 178 -1.74 -11.73 2.18
C ILE A 178 -3.02 -12.05 1.41
N ALA A 179 -3.08 -11.70 0.11
CA ALA A 179 -4.21 -12.00 -0.76
C ALA A 179 -4.37 -13.50 -1.06
N LYS A 180 -3.26 -14.23 -1.20
CA LYS A 180 -3.26 -15.69 -1.40
C LYS A 180 -3.76 -16.44 -0.16
N TYR A 181 -3.43 -15.96 1.03
CA TYR A 181 -3.85 -16.58 2.29
C TYR A 181 -5.31 -16.27 2.66
N SER A 182 -5.84 -15.15 2.16
CA SER A 182 -7.20 -14.70 2.44
C SER A 182 -8.25 -15.57 1.74
N LYS A 183 -9.40 -15.76 2.41
CA LYS A 183 -10.58 -16.39 1.81
C LYS A 183 -11.69 -15.39 1.49
N LYS A 184 -11.55 -14.15 1.98
CA LYS A 184 -12.55 -13.08 1.81
C LYS A 184 -11.93 -11.92 1.07
N VAL A 185 -12.65 -11.44 0.05
CA VAL A 185 -12.18 -10.41 -0.89
C VAL A 185 -11.77 -9.09 -0.23
N ASN A 186 -12.37 -8.75 0.91
CA ASN A 186 -12.07 -7.50 1.62
C ASN A 186 -10.93 -7.64 2.65
N THR A 187 -10.52 -8.87 2.99
CA THR A 187 -9.49 -9.12 4.02
C THR A 187 -8.16 -8.47 3.68
N PRO A 188 -7.57 -8.68 2.48
CA PRO A 188 -6.27 -8.10 2.16
C PRO A 188 -6.31 -6.57 2.17
N ARG A 189 -7.39 -5.98 1.65
CA ARG A 189 -7.54 -4.53 1.56
C ARG A 189 -7.68 -3.90 2.94
N LEU A 190 -8.59 -4.40 3.77
CA LEU A 190 -8.77 -3.85 5.11
C LEU A 190 -7.49 -4.04 5.94
N TYR A 191 -6.81 -5.18 5.80
CA TYR A 191 -5.50 -5.41 6.41
C TYR A 191 -4.47 -4.35 6.01
N ILE A 192 -4.26 -4.10 4.70
CA ILE A 192 -3.33 -3.08 4.20
C ILE A 192 -3.73 -1.69 4.70
N TYR A 193 -5.04 -1.38 4.69
CA TYR A 193 -5.56 -0.12 5.19
C TYR A 193 -5.25 0.07 6.68
N LEU A 194 -5.49 -0.94 7.51
CA LEU A 194 -5.22 -0.86 8.94
C LEU A 194 -3.72 -0.71 9.22
N LEU A 195 -2.85 -1.41 8.48
CA LEU A 195 -1.40 -1.20 8.58
C LEU A 195 -1.00 0.25 8.23
N ARG A 196 -1.63 0.85 7.21
CA ARG A 196 -1.43 2.27 6.89
C ARG A 196 -1.79 3.15 8.07
N GLN A 197 -2.98 2.94 8.65
CA GLN A 197 -3.48 3.77 9.75
C GLN A 197 -2.63 3.60 11.01
N MET A 198 -2.23 2.37 11.33
CA MET A 198 -1.28 2.11 12.43
C MET A 198 0.03 2.87 12.26
N GLY A 199 0.56 2.92 11.03
CA GLY A 199 1.78 3.66 10.73
C GLY A 199 1.62 5.17 10.83
N LEU A 200 0.46 5.71 10.45
CA LEU A 200 0.14 7.14 10.55
C LEU A 200 -0.10 7.57 12.00
N ASP A 201 -0.94 6.83 12.72
CA ASP A 201 -1.35 7.14 14.10
C ASP A 201 -0.28 6.73 15.13
N LYS A 202 0.67 5.88 14.72
CA LYS A 202 1.64 5.22 15.61
C LYS A 202 0.95 4.53 16.79
N SER A 203 -0.21 3.94 16.51
CA SER A 203 -1.12 3.37 17.50
C SER A 203 -1.65 2.00 17.05
N LEU A 204 -1.99 1.17 18.03
CA LEU A 204 -2.75 -0.07 17.82
C LEU A 204 -4.26 0.15 17.92
N ASP A 205 -4.69 1.23 18.56
CA ASP A 205 -6.07 1.69 18.56
C ASP A 205 -6.18 2.78 17.50
N VAL A 206 -6.70 2.43 16.32
CA VAL A 206 -6.76 3.33 15.16
C VAL A 206 -8.18 3.81 14.91
N LYS A 207 -8.34 5.12 14.74
CA LYS A 207 -9.65 5.75 14.50
C LYS A 207 -9.76 6.09 13.02
N VAL A 208 -10.69 5.43 12.32
CA VAL A 208 -10.81 5.57 10.86
C VAL A 208 -12.14 6.17 10.46
N GLU A 209 -12.14 7.07 9.48
CA GLU A 209 -13.36 7.59 8.89
C GLU A 209 -14.10 6.51 8.09
N PHE A 210 -15.40 6.34 8.33
CA PHE A 210 -16.17 5.24 7.77
C PHE A 210 -16.28 5.31 6.24
N LEU A 211 -16.70 6.46 5.69
CA LEU A 211 -16.89 6.61 4.24
C LEU A 211 -15.57 6.51 3.45
N PRO A 212 -14.47 7.19 3.84
CA PRO A 212 -13.17 7.01 3.21
C PRO A 212 -12.65 5.57 3.28
N MET A 213 -12.83 4.86 4.41
CA MET A 213 -12.49 3.44 4.50
C MET A 213 -13.34 2.61 3.52
N LYS A 214 -14.66 2.83 3.49
CA LYS A 214 -15.57 2.13 2.57
C LYS A 214 -15.22 2.39 1.10
N GLN A 215 -14.81 3.61 0.76
CA GLN A 215 -14.32 3.96 -0.57
C GLN A 215 -13.00 3.27 -0.87
N TYR A 216 -12.06 3.26 0.08
CA TYR A 216 -10.80 2.54 -0.06
C TYR A 216 -10.99 1.02 -0.26
N LEU A 217 -12.08 0.42 0.25
CA LEU A 217 -12.42 -0.98 0.00
C LEU A 217 -13.07 -1.21 -1.38
N GLY A 218 -13.34 -0.15 -2.14
CA GLY A 218 -14.04 -0.20 -3.42
C GLY A 218 -15.51 -0.60 -3.27
N LEU A 219 -16.17 -0.10 -2.21
CA LEU A 219 -17.55 -0.43 -1.87
C LEU A 219 -18.50 0.77 -1.95
N VAL A 220 -17.97 1.97 -2.17
CA VAL A 220 -18.71 3.20 -2.42
C VAL A 220 -17.86 4.14 -3.27
N GLU A 221 -18.51 4.99 -4.04
CA GLU A 221 -17.86 6.12 -4.71
C GLU A 221 -18.25 7.42 -4.02
N LEU A 222 -17.26 8.30 -3.80
CA LEU A 222 -17.49 9.58 -3.16
C LEU A 222 -17.23 10.72 -4.13
N ASP A 223 -18.01 11.79 -4.01
CA ASP A 223 -17.81 13.04 -4.72
C ASP A 223 -16.62 13.84 -4.13
N GLU A 224 -16.35 15.01 -4.71
CA GLU A 224 -15.25 15.90 -4.28
C GLU A 224 -15.44 16.47 -2.86
N HIS A 225 -16.66 16.37 -2.32
CA HIS A 225 -17.02 16.84 -0.98
C HIS A 225 -17.05 15.70 0.04
N GLY A 226 -16.73 14.46 -0.36
CA GLY A 226 -16.73 13.28 0.50
C GLY A 226 -18.12 12.68 0.74
N ASN A 227 -19.15 13.11 0.00
CA ASN A 227 -20.48 12.49 0.05
C ASN A 227 -20.56 11.35 -0.95
N ILE A 228 -21.54 10.45 -0.77
CA ILE A 228 -21.77 9.36 -1.73
C ILE A 228 -22.15 9.96 -3.09
N LEU A 229 -21.39 9.60 -4.12
CA LEU A 229 -21.63 10.05 -5.48
C LEU A 229 -23.01 9.52 -5.96
N LEU A 230 -23.79 10.40 -6.58
CA LEU A 230 -25.09 10.07 -7.16
C LEU A 230 -25.03 10.13 -8.69
N ASP A 231 -25.81 9.29 -9.36
CA ASP A 231 -25.98 9.34 -10.81
C ASP A 231 -26.97 10.43 -11.24
N ASP A 232 -27.18 10.59 -12.56
CA ASP A 232 -28.10 11.59 -13.13
C ASP A 232 -29.56 11.43 -12.66
N LYS A 233 -29.91 10.28 -12.07
CA LYS A 233 -31.25 9.98 -11.52
C LYS A 233 -31.32 10.21 -10.00
N GLY A 234 -30.22 10.62 -9.38
CA GLY A 234 -30.11 10.81 -7.93
C GLY A 234 -29.86 9.52 -7.15
N GLU A 235 -29.50 8.41 -7.81
CA GLU A 235 -29.23 7.13 -7.17
C GLU A 235 -27.74 6.95 -6.85
N PRO A 236 -27.38 6.35 -5.70
CA PRO A 236 -25.98 6.14 -5.34
C PRO A 236 -25.17 5.32 -6.37
N VAL A 237 -24.09 5.92 -6.86
CA VAL A 237 -23.09 5.22 -7.68
C VAL A 237 -22.35 4.22 -6.80
N MET A 238 -22.52 2.94 -7.10
CA MET A 238 -21.75 1.84 -6.50
C MET A 238 -21.80 1.78 -4.96
N ASN A 239 -22.97 1.89 -4.33
CA ASN A 239 -23.10 1.79 -2.85
C ASN A 239 -23.38 0.35 -2.37
N LYS A 240 -22.33 -0.46 -2.22
CA LYS A 240 -22.46 -1.80 -1.61
C LYS A 240 -22.62 -1.68 -0.10
N TYR A 241 -23.57 -2.44 0.45
CA TYR A 241 -23.95 -2.39 1.87
C TYR A 241 -24.38 -0.98 2.32
N PRO A 242 -25.57 -0.52 1.88
CA PRO A 242 -26.03 0.86 2.14
C PRO A 242 -26.22 1.19 3.62
N LYS A 243 -26.48 0.19 4.45
CA LYS A 243 -26.63 0.35 5.91
C LYS A 243 -25.35 -0.10 6.61
N PHE A 244 -24.85 0.69 7.55
CA PHE A 244 -23.69 0.30 8.37
C PHE A 244 -23.84 -1.07 9.04
N SER A 245 -25.01 -1.43 9.57
CA SER A 245 -25.22 -2.76 10.18
C SER A 245 -24.98 -3.91 9.21
N GLN A 246 -25.32 -3.72 7.93
CA GLN A 246 -25.05 -4.68 6.87
C GLN A 246 -23.55 -4.71 6.55
N PHE A 247 -22.91 -3.54 6.45
CA PHE A 247 -21.47 -3.43 6.23
C PHE A 247 -20.67 -4.11 7.35
N ARG A 248 -20.98 -3.82 8.62
CA ARG A 248 -20.36 -4.46 9.78
C ARG A 248 -20.43 -5.98 9.67
N LYS A 249 -21.64 -6.53 9.52
CA LYS A 249 -21.86 -7.98 9.50
C LYS A 249 -21.25 -8.69 8.29
N GLN A 250 -21.28 -8.07 7.11
CA GLN A 250 -20.88 -8.72 5.86
C GLN A 250 -19.45 -8.37 5.42
N VAL A 251 -18.83 -7.36 6.03
CA VAL A 251 -17.46 -6.92 5.73
C VAL A 251 -16.59 -7.02 6.98
N LEU A 252 -16.84 -6.21 8.01
CA LEU A 252 -15.92 -6.10 9.14
C LEU A 252 -15.81 -7.41 9.93
N ASP A 253 -16.95 -7.99 10.33
CA ASP A 253 -16.97 -9.23 11.11
C ASP A 253 -16.39 -10.41 10.31
N VAL A 254 -16.70 -10.46 9.01
CA VAL A 254 -16.19 -11.47 8.06
C VAL A 254 -14.67 -11.36 7.87
N VAL A 255 -14.14 -10.15 7.79
CA VAL A 255 -12.68 -9.94 7.69
C VAL A 255 -12.01 -10.32 9.00
N ARG A 256 -12.58 -9.94 10.15
CA ARG A 256 -12.06 -10.31 11.47
C ARG A 256 -11.91 -11.82 11.63
N GLU A 257 -12.97 -12.56 11.28
CA GLU A 257 -12.96 -14.03 11.31
C GLU A 257 -11.88 -14.62 10.39
N ASP A 258 -11.70 -14.07 9.20
CA ASP A 258 -10.70 -14.54 8.24
C ASP A 258 -9.27 -14.25 8.71
N LEU A 259 -9.03 -13.06 9.30
CA LEU A 259 -7.74 -12.72 9.91
C LEU A 259 -7.43 -13.61 11.11
N ASN A 260 -8.41 -13.91 11.97
CA ASN A 260 -8.23 -14.85 13.09
C ASN A 260 -7.90 -16.27 12.58
N ARG A 261 -8.55 -16.72 11.51
CA ARG A 261 -8.19 -17.98 10.83
C ARG A 261 -6.74 -17.93 10.32
N MET A 262 -6.34 -16.85 9.66
CA MET A 262 -4.97 -16.67 9.14
C MET A 262 -3.95 -16.62 10.28
N ALA A 263 -4.27 -15.99 11.40
CA ALA A 263 -3.41 -15.92 12.58
C ALA A 263 -3.12 -17.32 13.14
N SER A 264 -4.14 -18.19 13.22
CA SER A 264 -3.97 -19.60 13.65
C SER A 264 -3.02 -20.43 12.76
N ARG A 265 -2.73 -19.93 11.55
CA ARG A 265 -1.84 -20.55 10.56
C ARG A 265 -0.52 -19.79 10.39
N SER A 266 -0.29 -18.76 11.20
CA SER A 266 0.86 -17.87 11.05
C SER A 266 0.93 -17.24 9.65
N GLU A 267 -0.22 -16.82 9.10
CA GLU A 267 -0.37 -16.22 7.76
C GLU A 267 -0.62 -14.70 7.78
N THR A 268 -0.75 -14.10 8.97
CA THR A 268 -0.94 -12.66 9.16
C THR A 268 -0.24 -12.18 10.44
N ASP A 269 0.15 -10.92 10.47
CA ASP A 269 0.86 -10.27 11.57
C ASP A 269 -0.01 -9.38 12.46
N ILE A 270 -1.24 -9.09 12.03
CA ILE A 270 -2.23 -8.35 12.82
C ILE A 270 -3.61 -9.01 12.77
N VAL A 271 -4.35 -8.82 13.85
CA VAL A 271 -5.79 -9.08 13.97
C VAL A 271 -6.42 -7.89 14.70
N PHE A 272 -7.75 -7.81 14.76
CA PHE A 272 -8.43 -6.80 15.58
C PHE A 272 -9.56 -7.42 16.39
N ASP A 273 -9.91 -6.77 17.49
CA ASP A 273 -10.90 -7.25 18.45
C ASP A 273 -12.33 -7.18 17.91
N GLU A 274 -13.24 -7.81 18.63
CA GLU A 274 -14.66 -7.67 18.37
C GLU A 274 -15.14 -6.26 18.71
N PHE A 275 -15.98 -5.69 17.84
CA PHE A 275 -16.50 -4.34 18.06
C PHE A 275 -17.59 -4.30 19.13
N SER A 276 -17.40 -3.38 20.07
CA SER A 276 -18.39 -2.88 21.00
C SER A 276 -19.22 -1.74 20.38
N GLU A 277 -20.23 -1.22 21.10
CA GLU A 277 -21.00 -0.06 20.63
C GLU A 277 -20.21 1.25 20.72
N GLU A 278 -19.25 1.35 21.64
CA GLU A 278 -18.39 2.53 21.84
C GLU A 278 -17.37 2.73 20.71
N ASP A 279 -17.08 1.67 19.94
CA ASP A 279 -16.17 1.73 18.80
C ASP A 279 -16.76 2.48 17.59
N PHE A 280 -18.04 2.81 17.62
CA PHE A 280 -18.72 3.52 16.54
C PHE A 280 -19.05 4.95 16.96
N ILE A 281 -18.31 5.91 16.42
CA ILE A 281 -18.49 7.32 16.74
C ILE A 281 -19.46 7.92 15.73
N TYR A 282 -20.62 8.37 16.20
CA TYR A 282 -21.66 9.01 15.40
C TYR A 282 -21.66 10.53 15.59
N ARG A 283 -22.07 11.26 14.56
CA ARG A 283 -22.20 12.71 14.60
C ARG A 283 -23.34 13.16 15.51
N ASN A 284 -23.12 14.23 16.28
CA ASN A 284 -24.13 14.97 17.05
C ASN A 284 -24.94 14.12 18.04
N GLY A 285 -24.30 13.21 18.78
CA GLY A 285 -24.96 12.43 19.84
C GLY A 285 -25.97 11.40 19.33
N LYS A 286 -25.94 11.07 18.03
CA LYS A 286 -26.69 9.93 17.49
C LYS A 286 -26.06 8.61 17.95
N HIS A 287 -26.83 7.53 17.89
CA HIS A 287 -26.35 6.16 18.18
C HIS A 287 -26.79 5.15 17.11
N LYS A 288 -27.26 5.65 15.95
CA LYS A 288 -27.84 4.83 14.87
C LYS A 288 -27.53 5.46 13.51
N GLY A 289 -27.49 4.62 12.48
CA GLY A 289 -27.18 5.00 11.10
C GLY A 289 -25.74 4.66 10.75
N ASP A 290 -25.14 5.47 9.89
CA ASP A 290 -23.73 5.35 9.53
C ASP A 290 -22.88 6.14 10.52
N PRO A 291 -21.84 5.53 11.13
CA PRO A 291 -20.92 6.25 11.99
C PRO A 291 -20.04 7.18 11.16
N GLU A 292 -19.53 8.22 11.81
CA GLU A 292 -18.49 9.09 11.25
C GLU A 292 -17.13 8.38 11.32
N TYR A 293 -16.84 7.71 12.45
CA TYR A 293 -15.63 6.94 12.64
C TYR A 293 -15.88 5.55 13.22
N VAL A 294 -14.96 4.64 12.91
CA VAL A 294 -14.86 3.32 13.52
C VAL A 294 -13.50 3.21 14.20
N ILE A 295 -13.48 2.75 15.46
CA ILE A 295 -12.24 2.47 16.19
C ILE A 295 -11.91 0.98 16.00
N PHE A 296 -10.68 0.69 15.57
CA PHE A 296 -10.16 -0.66 15.50
C PHE A 296 -9.12 -0.87 16.59
N HIS A 297 -9.39 -1.81 17.49
CA HIS A 297 -8.45 -2.29 18.50
C HIS A 297 -7.60 -3.42 17.93
N ILE A 298 -6.41 -3.08 17.44
CA ILE A 298 -5.53 -3.99 16.70
C ILE A 298 -4.57 -4.71 17.66
N LYS A 299 -4.33 -6.00 17.41
CA LYS A 299 -3.35 -6.81 18.11
C LYS A 299 -2.34 -7.38 17.13
N ARG A 300 -1.07 -7.38 17.53
CA ARG A 300 -0.02 -8.13 16.82
C ARG A 300 -0.19 -9.62 17.10
N THR A 301 -0.07 -10.43 16.06
CA THR A 301 0.02 -11.90 16.22
C THR A 301 1.46 -12.29 16.58
N ASP A 302 1.70 -13.56 16.89
CA ASP A 302 3.06 -14.08 17.11
C ASP A 302 3.98 -13.79 15.91
N VAL A 303 3.45 -13.86 14.68
CA VAL A 303 4.21 -13.50 13.47
C VAL A 303 4.61 -12.03 13.50
N GLY A 304 3.69 -11.13 13.86
CA GLY A 304 3.96 -9.70 13.94
C GLY A 304 4.94 -9.36 15.05
N ILE A 305 4.82 -9.99 16.21
CA ILE A 305 5.75 -9.82 17.33
C ILE A 305 7.15 -10.29 16.95
N ASN A 306 7.27 -11.47 16.32
CA ASN A 306 8.56 -12.01 15.91
C ASN A 306 9.22 -11.16 14.82
N HIS A 307 8.43 -10.67 13.85
CA HIS A 307 8.94 -9.80 12.79
C HIS A 307 9.49 -8.48 13.30
N ILE A 308 8.79 -7.87 14.27
CA ILE A 308 9.29 -6.69 14.98
C ILE A 308 10.51 -7.07 15.83
N GLY A 309 10.49 -8.25 16.46
CA GLY A 309 11.53 -8.76 17.34
C GLY A 309 12.93 -8.81 16.72
N ASP A 310 13.06 -9.03 15.41
CA ASP A 310 14.36 -9.05 14.73
C ASP A 310 14.99 -7.66 14.50
N LYS A 311 14.28 -6.55 14.76
CA LYS A 311 14.86 -5.19 14.76
C LYS A 311 14.60 -4.37 16.04
N ASP A 312 13.53 -4.65 16.77
CA ASP A 312 13.06 -3.87 17.92
C ASP A 312 12.92 -4.66 19.23
N ALA A 313 13.37 -5.92 19.31
CA ALA A 313 13.32 -6.68 20.58
C ALA A 313 13.99 -5.90 21.74
N ASP A 314 14.93 -5.02 21.45
CA ASP A 314 15.57 -4.17 22.46
C ASP A 314 14.79 -2.88 22.78
N ILE A 315 14.02 -2.35 21.83
CA ILE A 315 13.25 -1.10 22.00
C ILE A 315 11.89 -1.38 22.65
N ALA A 316 11.15 -2.40 22.19
CA ALA A 316 9.86 -2.78 22.77
C ALA A 316 10.01 -3.30 24.21
N ARG A 317 11.10 -4.01 24.52
CA ARG A 317 11.46 -4.44 25.88
C ARG A 317 11.76 -3.24 26.79
N ARG A 318 12.54 -2.26 26.31
CA ARG A 318 12.82 -1.01 27.05
C ARG A 318 11.58 -0.14 27.23
N LEU A 319 10.65 -0.12 26.27
CA LEU A 319 9.40 0.64 26.37
C LEU A 319 8.43 0.01 27.37
N ASN A 320 8.26 -1.32 27.35
CA ASN A 320 7.44 -2.04 28.32
C ASN A 320 8.04 -1.97 29.74
N GLU A 321 9.36 -1.98 29.89
CA GLU A 321 10.02 -1.73 31.18
C GLU A 321 9.85 -0.28 31.67
N LYS A 322 9.89 0.72 30.77
CA LYS A 322 9.62 2.13 31.11
C LYS A 322 8.15 2.37 31.49
N ILE A 323 7.21 1.78 30.78
CA ILE A 323 5.77 1.90 31.06
C ILE A 323 5.41 1.26 32.41
N ASN A 324 6.01 0.11 32.73
CA ASN A 324 5.84 -0.52 34.04
C ASN A 324 6.52 0.25 35.19
N ARG A 325 7.60 0.99 34.93
CA ARG A 325 8.25 1.87 35.94
C ARG A 325 7.55 3.23 36.12
N ASN A 326 6.84 3.72 35.10
CA ASN A 326 6.23 5.05 35.09
C ASN A 326 4.72 5.09 35.36
N ARG A 327 4.11 3.98 35.80
CA ARG A 327 2.80 4.00 36.47
C ARG A 327 2.91 4.76 37.80
N GLY A 328 2.95 6.09 37.73
CA GLY A 328 2.93 6.96 38.91
C GLY A 328 3.45 8.39 38.75
N LYS A 329 4.06 8.82 37.63
CA LYS A 329 4.58 10.20 37.52
C LYS A 329 4.32 10.86 36.17
N LYS A 330 3.86 12.12 36.23
CA LYS A 330 3.56 13.02 35.11
C LYS A 330 4.81 13.25 34.24
N THR A 331 4.53 13.33 32.94
CA THR A 331 5.44 13.49 31.80
C THR A 331 6.20 14.80 31.79
N SER A 332 7.47 14.75 31.37
CA SER A 332 8.17 15.87 30.74
C SER A 332 8.93 15.34 29.52
N ASP A 333 8.94 16.15 28.48
CA ASP A 333 9.43 15.89 27.13
C ASP A 333 10.92 15.57 27.07
N ASP A 334 11.26 14.57 26.25
CA ASP A 334 12.53 14.59 25.50
C ASP A 334 12.40 13.67 24.27
N ALA A 335 12.48 14.28 23.10
CA ALA A 335 12.38 13.64 21.80
C ALA A 335 13.70 12.92 21.49
N THR A 336 13.70 11.59 21.58
CA THR A 336 14.77 10.77 21.01
C THR A 336 14.36 10.36 19.60
N GLN A 337 15.16 10.76 18.60
CA GLN A 337 15.03 10.35 17.20
C GLN A 337 14.96 8.81 17.11
N GLN A 338 13.78 8.32 16.73
CA GLN A 338 13.43 6.92 16.61
C GLN A 338 13.67 6.51 15.16
N GLY A 339 14.35 5.38 14.95
CA GLY A 339 14.56 4.80 13.63
C GLY A 339 13.22 4.51 12.96
N ASP A 340 13.07 5.06 11.75
CA ASP A 340 11.90 4.91 10.88
C ASP A 340 11.57 3.43 10.66
N LEU A 341 10.44 3.01 11.21
CA LEU A 341 9.76 1.78 10.82
C LEU A 341 8.36 2.02 10.25
N PHE A 342 7.80 3.23 10.37
CA PHE A 342 6.58 3.67 9.70
C PHE A 342 6.57 5.22 9.58
N ALA A 343 6.21 5.75 8.40
CA ALA A 343 6.37 7.14 7.89
C ALA A 343 7.70 7.34 7.12
N HIS A 344 7.84 8.08 6.02
CA HIS A 344 7.25 9.36 5.59
C HIS A 344 6.67 9.24 4.15
N VAL A 345 5.77 10.09 3.62
CA VAL A 345 5.65 11.55 3.64
C VAL A 345 4.18 11.99 3.68
N TYR A 346 3.82 12.88 4.60
CA TYR A 346 2.88 13.99 4.36
C TYR A 346 3.20 15.07 5.40
N GLN A 347 3.82 16.16 4.95
CA GLN A 347 3.93 17.37 5.78
C GLN A 347 2.74 18.27 5.45
N ASN A 348 1.99 18.63 6.49
CA ASN A 348 0.84 19.51 6.41
C ASN A 348 1.27 20.89 5.87
N PRO A 349 0.68 21.43 4.78
CA PRO A 349 1.07 22.71 4.20
C PRO A 349 0.85 23.93 5.13
N ASP A 350 0.11 23.77 6.24
CA ASP A 350 -0.21 24.88 7.16
C ASP A 350 0.75 25.05 8.36
N LYS A 351 1.83 24.28 8.47
CA LYS A 351 2.91 24.58 9.44
C LYS A 351 3.97 25.47 8.79
N LYS A 352 3.84 26.79 8.97
CA LYS A 352 4.97 27.70 8.77
C LYS A 352 6.08 27.31 9.73
N ILE A 353 7.21 26.88 9.19
CA ILE A 353 8.46 26.72 9.93
C ILE A 353 8.90 28.13 10.32
N GLU A 354 8.85 28.46 11.61
CA GLU A 354 9.58 29.63 12.13
C GLU A 354 11.06 29.23 12.20
N VAL A 355 11.83 29.69 11.22
CA VAL A 355 13.29 29.60 11.23
C VAL A 355 13.80 30.83 11.96
N ASP A 356 14.54 30.65 13.05
CA ASP A 356 15.29 31.71 13.69
C ASP A 356 16.47 32.10 12.78
N THR A 357 16.34 33.24 12.10
CA THR A 357 17.31 33.75 11.12
C THR A 357 18.44 34.55 11.74
N THR A 358 18.48 34.70 13.07
CA THR A 358 19.45 35.59 13.73
C THR A 358 20.91 35.13 13.60
N GLN A 359 21.17 33.82 13.52
CA GLN A 359 22.55 33.31 13.41
C GLN A 359 23.08 33.21 11.96
N GLY A 360 22.19 33.10 10.97
CA GLY A 360 22.60 32.92 9.57
C GLY A 360 23.25 34.15 8.95
N PHE A 361 22.81 35.35 9.37
CA PHE A 361 23.28 36.61 8.79
C PHE A 361 24.72 36.95 9.21
N GLU A 362 25.09 36.68 10.47
CA GLU A 362 26.46 36.88 10.96
C GLU A 362 27.46 35.92 10.31
N GLN A 363 27.06 34.64 10.15
CA GLN A 363 27.89 33.62 9.50
C GLN A 363 28.06 33.90 7.99
N TRP A 364 27.03 34.39 7.33
CA TRP A 364 27.10 34.83 5.94
C TRP A 364 28.06 36.02 5.77
N ASN A 365 27.98 37.04 6.63
CA ASN A 365 28.86 38.19 6.55
C ASN A 365 30.33 37.86 6.88
N GLN A 366 30.57 36.91 7.80
CA GLN A 366 31.91 36.38 8.02
C GLN A 366 32.45 35.67 6.77
N PHE A 367 31.64 34.85 6.10
CA PHE A 367 32.03 34.17 4.86
C PHE A 367 32.38 35.18 3.75
N ILE A 368 31.56 36.21 3.52
CA ILE A 368 31.83 37.25 2.52
C ILE A 368 33.15 37.98 2.82
N SER A 369 33.44 38.27 4.09
CA SER A 369 34.69 38.93 4.48
C SER A 369 35.96 38.10 4.23
N MET A 370 35.81 36.78 4.07
CA MET A 370 36.92 35.85 3.76
C MET A 370 37.14 35.65 2.25
N VAL A 371 36.23 36.12 1.39
CA VAL A 371 36.37 36.02 -0.07
C VAL A 371 37.17 37.22 -0.59
N GLN A 372 38.45 36.99 -0.90
CA GLN A 372 39.40 38.02 -1.36
C GLN A 372 39.56 38.10 -2.89
N ASP A 373 38.86 37.24 -3.63
CA ASP A 373 38.91 37.21 -5.09
C ASP A 373 37.78 38.09 -5.69
N THR A 374 38.19 39.12 -6.43
CA THR A 374 37.30 40.11 -7.06
C THR A 374 36.29 39.47 -8.03
N SER A 375 36.61 38.31 -8.62
CA SER A 375 35.73 37.60 -9.54
C SER A 375 34.60 36.86 -8.81
N GLN A 376 34.85 36.39 -7.58
CA GLN A 376 33.85 35.72 -6.75
C GLN A 376 32.93 36.71 -6.04
N GLN A 377 33.43 37.92 -5.71
CA GLN A 377 32.61 39.00 -5.17
C GLN A 377 31.53 39.49 -6.15
N ALA A 378 31.83 39.49 -7.45
CA ALA A 378 30.87 39.89 -8.48
C ALA A 378 29.66 38.93 -8.58
N LEU A 379 29.90 37.61 -8.43
CA LEU A 379 28.84 36.60 -8.45
C LEU A 379 27.92 36.65 -7.21
N LEU A 380 28.44 37.13 -6.08
CA LEU A 380 27.70 37.26 -4.83
C LEU A 380 26.83 38.52 -4.79
N ALA A 381 27.20 39.57 -5.53
CA ALA A 381 26.41 40.79 -5.64
C ALA A 381 25.10 40.59 -6.43
N ASP A 382 25.12 39.71 -7.45
CA ASP A 382 23.94 39.40 -8.27
C ASP A 382 22.92 38.51 -7.55
N ALA A 383 23.30 37.84 -6.45
CA ALA A 383 22.42 36.96 -5.69
C ALA A 383 21.53 37.70 -4.66
N ASN A 384 21.75 39.01 -4.46
CA ASN A 384 21.05 39.83 -3.45
C ASN A 384 20.19 40.96 -4.06
N SER A 385 19.90 40.93 -5.37
CA SER A 385 18.98 41.87 -6.04
C SER A 385 17.54 41.36 -6.11
#